data_AF-A0A9D5TSW7-F1
#
_entry.id   AF-A0A9D5TSW7-F1
#
_cell.length_a   1.000
_cell.length_b   1.000
_cell.length_c   1.000
_cell.angle_alpha   90.00
_cell.angle_beta   90.00
_cell.angle_gamma   90.00
#
_symmetry.space_group_name_H-M   'P 1'
#
loop_
_entity.id
_entity.type
_entity.pdbx_description
1 polymer ?
#
loop_
_entity_poly.entity_id
_entity_poly.type
_entity_poly.pdbx_seq_one_letter_code
_entity_poly.pdbx_strand_id
1 'polypeptide(L)'
;MSTGIDILKISRLENLIKNEKFLNKVFSKKEIEYFKTRNFNLSTVAGNFCAKEAFSKSIGTGVRDFSLNEISVLRDELGKPYYEFSQNIKDILKLNHIEEVCVTISHEKEYAIAYAYTKTGMNYDKFLVATSKSKVADDSIINFDMVKNILPKRKENSHKGTYGKLFVVAGSKGLTGAARLCCEAALKCGSGLVTLGCPSSLNNIFEICLKEVMTYPLDDENGVLSKKCEDKISDKLNTSDVVLFGCGLSKNDDIKYLLGKIIESSNIPLIIDADGINVLAKNINVLMNHRQQIVLTPHMAEFARLVDKDIDFVLQNSDKLAREFAQKYNVYLVLKSHNTKVFLPDGSVYKNILGNSGMATGGTGDVLAGIIASFLGQNLDFANSIILGVYVHSLAADMAALEYGEYSLAPTDIVNHIAYVLKYLGG
;
A
#
# COMPACT_ATOMS: atom_id res chain seq x y z
N MET A 1 -10.13 18.07 -0.58
CA MET A 1 -11.23 18.95 -1.05
C MET A 1 -10.67 20.22 -1.69
N SER A 2 -11.26 20.68 -2.78
CA SER A 2 -10.89 21.93 -3.45
C SER A 2 -12.13 22.65 -3.97
N THR A 3 -12.01 23.97 -4.15
CA THR A 3 -13.13 24.83 -4.53
C THR A 3 -12.67 25.84 -5.58
N GLY A 4 -13.61 26.27 -6.42
CA GLY A 4 -13.36 27.30 -7.40
C GLY A 4 -14.56 28.21 -7.52
N ILE A 5 -14.30 29.49 -7.71
CA ILE A 5 -15.32 30.52 -7.83
C ILE A 5 -15.01 31.42 -9.01
N ASP A 6 -16.04 31.77 -9.77
CA ASP A 6 -15.92 32.74 -10.85
C ASP A 6 -17.13 33.67 -10.89
N ILE A 7 -16.86 34.93 -11.24
CA ILE A 7 -17.85 35.98 -11.38
C ILE A 7 -17.59 36.76 -12.66
N LEU A 8 -18.65 36.99 -13.43
CA LEU A 8 -18.59 37.66 -14.72
C LEU A 8 -19.66 38.72 -14.82
N LYS A 9 -19.27 39.92 -15.27
CA LYS A 9 -20.22 40.93 -15.72
C LYS A 9 -20.89 40.48 -17.03
N ILE A 10 -22.20 40.26 -17.01
CA ILE A 10 -23.00 39.65 -18.08
C ILE A 10 -22.83 40.42 -19.40
N SER A 11 -22.75 41.75 -19.34
CA SER A 11 -22.58 42.60 -20.53
C SER A 11 -21.31 42.29 -21.33
N ARG A 12 -20.30 41.63 -20.74
CA ARG A 12 -19.08 41.20 -21.45
C ARG A 12 -19.37 40.14 -22.51
N LEU A 13 -20.46 39.39 -22.39
CA LEU A 13 -20.81 38.32 -23.32
C LEU A 13 -21.71 38.76 -24.48
N GLU A 14 -22.35 39.94 -24.42
CA GLU A 14 -23.36 40.40 -25.40
C GLU A 14 -22.91 40.28 -26.86
N ASN A 15 -21.69 40.72 -27.15
CA ASN A 15 -21.13 40.65 -28.50
C ASN A 15 -20.42 39.33 -28.77
N LEU A 16 -19.96 38.63 -27.73
CA LEU A 16 -19.22 37.37 -27.86
C LEU A 16 -20.15 36.20 -28.20
N ILE A 17 -21.38 36.18 -27.71
CA ILE A 17 -22.34 35.11 -28.02
C ILE A 17 -22.82 35.13 -29.48
N LYS A 18 -22.63 36.26 -30.18
CA LYS A 18 -22.91 36.36 -31.64
C LYS A 18 -21.79 35.77 -32.49
N ASN A 19 -20.64 35.46 -31.88
CA ASN A 19 -19.48 34.91 -32.56
C ASN A 19 -19.47 33.37 -32.43
N GLU A 20 -19.78 32.67 -33.52
CA GLU A 20 -19.79 31.20 -33.54
C GLU A 20 -18.46 30.57 -33.16
N LYS A 21 -17.31 31.19 -33.52
CA LYS A 21 -15.99 30.68 -33.13
C LYS A 21 -15.81 30.73 -31.61
N PHE A 22 -16.29 31.79 -30.97
CA PHE A 22 -16.26 31.90 -29.51
C PHE A 22 -17.16 30.84 -28.87
N LEU A 23 -18.41 30.72 -29.33
CA LEU A 23 -19.35 29.74 -28.80
C LEU A 23 -18.81 28.31 -28.87
N ASN A 24 -18.28 27.90 -30.01
CA ASN A 24 -17.75 26.55 -30.20
C ASN A 24 -16.44 26.28 -29.44
N LYS A 25 -15.68 27.33 -29.12
CA LYS A 25 -14.46 27.22 -28.29
C LYS A 25 -14.79 27.03 -26.82
N VAL A 26 -15.87 27.67 -26.35
CA VAL A 26 -16.18 27.74 -24.92
C VAL A 26 -17.27 26.77 -24.51
N PHE A 27 -18.30 26.55 -25.32
CA PHE A 27 -19.49 25.77 -24.98
C PHE A 27 -19.60 24.49 -25.81
N SER A 28 -20.14 23.44 -25.19
CA SER A 28 -20.40 22.18 -25.89
C SER A 28 -21.63 22.29 -26.79
N LYS A 29 -21.78 21.36 -27.74
CA LYS A 29 -22.97 21.31 -28.61
C LYS A 29 -24.27 21.21 -27.80
N LYS A 30 -24.28 20.39 -26.73
CA LYS A 30 -25.44 20.22 -25.84
C LYS A 30 -25.82 21.52 -25.14
N GLU A 31 -24.83 22.30 -24.69
CA GLU A 31 -25.10 23.60 -24.08
C GLU A 31 -25.64 24.61 -25.09
N ILE A 32 -25.09 24.63 -26.31
CA ILE A 32 -25.58 25.52 -27.37
C ILE A 32 -27.04 25.19 -27.72
N GLU A 33 -27.40 23.91 -27.79
CA GLU A 33 -28.79 23.47 -27.96
C GLU A 33 -29.67 23.92 -26.79
N TYR A 34 -29.20 23.74 -25.55
CA TYR A 34 -29.88 24.25 -24.37
C TYR A 34 -30.08 25.77 -24.41
N PHE A 35 -29.07 26.54 -24.82
CA PHE A 35 -29.18 28.00 -24.94
C PHE A 35 -30.21 28.41 -25.99
N LYS A 36 -30.32 27.68 -27.10
CA LYS A 36 -31.38 27.92 -28.11
C LYS A 36 -32.78 27.81 -27.50
N THR A 37 -33.03 26.80 -26.65
CA THR A 37 -34.34 26.66 -25.95
C THR A 37 -34.65 27.82 -25.00
N ARG A 38 -33.62 28.57 -24.58
CA ARG A 38 -33.72 29.75 -23.71
C ARG A 38 -33.53 31.07 -24.47
N ASN A 39 -33.64 31.06 -25.81
CA ASN A 39 -33.41 32.22 -26.67
C ASN A 39 -32.07 32.93 -26.40
N PHE A 40 -31.01 32.16 -26.10
CA PHE A 40 -29.69 32.67 -25.74
C PHE A 40 -29.70 33.72 -24.61
N ASN A 41 -30.54 33.51 -23.59
CA ASN A 41 -30.57 34.36 -22.40
C ASN A 41 -29.16 34.59 -21.83
N LEU A 42 -28.74 35.86 -21.79
CA LEU A 42 -27.37 36.24 -21.45
C LEU A 42 -26.97 35.80 -20.04
N SER A 43 -27.86 35.90 -19.06
CA SER A 43 -27.59 35.45 -17.68
C SER A 43 -27.37 33.94 -17.62
N THR A 44 -28.10 33.16 -18.43
CA THR A 44 -27.91 31.70 -18.53
C THR A 44 -26.55 31.36 -19.13
N VAL A 45 -26.18 32.01 -20.23
CA VAL A 45 -24.88 31.79 -20.89
C VAL A 45 -23.72 32.23 -19.99
N ALA A 46 -23.86 33.38 -19.32
CA ALA A 46 -22.89 33.89 -18.35
C ALA A 46 -22.74 32.96 -17.14
N GLY A 47 -23.84 32.41 -16.62
CA GLY A 47 -23.81 31.43 -15.53
C GLY A 47 -23.07 30.16 -15.92
N ASN A 48 -23.32 29.62 -17.12
CA ASN A 48 -22.57 28.46 -17.64
C ASN A 48 -21.09 28.79 -17.86
N PHE A 49 -20.76 29.99 -18.35
CA PHE A 49 -19.38 30.44 -18.48
C PHE A 49 -18.66 30.44 -17.13
N CYS A 50 -19.25 31.09 -16.12
CA CYS A 50 -18.70 31.15 -14.76
C CYS A 50 -18.52 29.75 -14.19
N ALA A 51 -19.47 28.84 -14.41
CA ALA A 51 -19.37 27.47 -13.92
C ALA A 51 -18.14 26.74 -14.48
N LYS A 52 -17.84 26.89 -15.78
CA LYS A 52 -16.66 26.27 -16.38
C LYS A 52 -15.35 26.84 -15.83
N GLU A 53 -15.27 28.15 -15.67
CA GLU A 53 -14.12 28.82 -15.05
C GLU A 53 -13.95 28.40 -13.58
N ALA A 54 -15.05 28.33 -12.82
CA ALA A 54 -15.06 27.85 -11.45
C ALA A 54 -14.55 26.41 -11.35
N PHE A 55 -15.00 25.51 -12.25
CA PHE A 55 -14.47 24.15 -12.33
C PHE A 55 -12.97 24.13 -12.65
N SER A 56 -12.51 24.92 -13.62
CA SER A 56 -11.08 24.98 -13.96
C SER A 56 -10.21 25.39 -12.77
N LYS A 57 -10.72 26.31 -11.92
CA LYS A 57 -10.07 26.71 -10.67
C LYS A 57 -10.09 25.60 -9.62
N SER A 58 -11.18 24.85 -9.49
CA SER A 58 -11.31 23.82 -8.45
C SER A 58 -10.41 22.60 -8.67
N ILE A 59 -9.98 22.32 -9.91
CA ILE A 59 -9.07 21.21 -10.23
C ILE A 59 -7.57 21.61 -10.21
N GLY A 60 -7.25 22.89 -10.00
CA GLY A 60 -5.87 23.36 -9.74
C GLY A 60 -4.92 23.42 -10.95
N THR A 61 -5.28 22.87 -12.11
CA THR A 61 -4.44 22.86 -13.32
C THR A 61 -4.50 24.17 -14.12
N GLY A 62 -5.55 24.98 -13.93
CA GLY A 62 -5.89 26.05 -14.89
C GLY A 62 -6.24 25.48 -16.27
N VAL A 63 -6.60 26.34 -17.25
CA VAL A 63 -7.08 25.93 -18.59
C VAL A 63 -5.96 25.43 -19.53
N ARG A 64 -4.92 24.76 -19.01
CA ARG A 64 -3.77 24.32 -19.83
C ARG A 64 -3.94 22.93 -20.43
N ASP A 65 -4.61 22.03 -19.71
CA ASP A 65 -4.68 20.61 -20.07
C ASP A 65 -5.98 20.20 -20.78
N PHE A 66 -6.92 21.14 -20.97
CA PHE A 66 -8.21 20.89 -21.61
C PHE A 66 -8.85 22.19 -22.14
N SER A 67 -9.84 22.04 -23.02
CA SER A 67 -10.67 23.13 -23.53
C SER A 67 -11.99 23.26 -22.78
N LEU A 68 -12.49 24.49 -22.59
CA LEU A 68 -13.74 24.74 -21.86
C LEU A 68 -14.98 24.07 -22.50
N ASN A 69 -14.97 23.85 -23.81
CA ASN A 69 -16.05 23.14 -24.51
C ASN A 69 -16.13 21.63 -24.21
N GLU A 70 -15.11 21.07 -23.54
CA GLU A 70 -15.08 19.69 -23.06
C GLU A 70 -15.85 19.49 -21.75
N ILE A 71 -16.24 20.59 -21.11
CA ILE A 71 -17.09 20.62 -19.93
C ILE A 71 -18.45 21.09 -20.39
N SER A 72 -19.53 20.38 -20.08
CA SER A 72 -20.90 20.83 -20.32
C SER A 72 -21.57 21.16 -18.99
N VAL A 73 -22.24 22.29 -18.89
CA VAL A 73 -22.99 22.67 -17.69
C VAL A 73 -24.48 22.56 -18.00
N LEU A 74 -25.10 21.45 -17.59
CA LEU A 74 -26.48 21.09 -17.90
C LEU A 74 -27.33 21.15 -16.63
N ARG A 75 -28.65 20.98 -16.77
CA ARG A 75 -29.61 20.96 -15.65
C ARG A 75 -30.34 19.62 -15.65
N ASP A 76 -30.60 19.06 -14.46
CA ASP A 76 -31.41 17.85 -14.31
C ASP A 76 -32.92 18.15 -14.41
N GLU A 77 -33.76 17.14 -14.22
CA GLU A 77 -35.24 17.27 -14.29
C GLU A 77 -35.80 18.26 -13.26
N LEU A 78 -35.09 18.49 -12.15
CA LEU A 78 -35.45 19.44 -11.09
C LEU A 78 -34.82 20.82 -11.31
N GLY A 79 -34.08 21.02 -12.40
CA GLY A 79 -33.39 22.26 -12.72
C GLY A 79 -32.05 22.47 -12.01
N LYS A 80 -31.58 21.48 -11.23
CA LYS A 80 -30.29 21.57 -10.52
C LYS A 80 -29.14 21.50 -11.54
N PRO A 81 -28.15 22.42 -11.46
CA PRO A 81 -27.00 22.38 -12.34
C PRO A 81 -26.04 21.23 -12.02
N TYR A 82 -25.49 20.62 -13.06
CA TYR A 82 -24.46 19.60 -12.97
C TYR A 82 -23.46 19.70 -14.13
N TYR A 83 -22.27 19.14 -13.94
CA TYR A 83 -21.27 19.01 -15.00
C TYR A 83 -21.40 17.68 -15.73
N GLU A 84 -21.27 17.71 -17.04
CA GLU A 84 -21.00 16.54 -17.86
C GLU A 84 -19.65 16.73 -18.57
N PHE A 85 -18.82 15.69 -18.58
CA PHE A 85 -17.43 15.78 -18.97
C PHE A 85 -17.10 14.92 -20.21
N SER A 86 -16.20 15.41 -21.06
CA SER A 86 -15.53 14.62 -22.10
C SER A 86 -14.72 13.47 -21.48
N GLN A 87 -14.28 12.51 -22.31
CA GLN A 87 -13.41 11.43 -21.83
C GLN A 87 -12.08 11.95 -21.29
N ASN A 88 -11.47 12.94 -21.95
CA ASN A 88 -10.23 13.58 -21.51
C ASN A 88 -10.36 14.18 -20.10
N ILE A 89 -11.45 14.93 -19.83
CA ILE A 89 -11.67 15.48 -18.48
C ILE A 89 -11.91 14.37 -17.46
N LYS A 90 -12.64 13.30 -17.81
CA LYS A 90 -12.81 12.14 -16.91
C LYS A 90 -11.48 11.49 -16.56
N ASP A 91 -10.55 11.41 -17.52
CA ASP A 91 -9.21 10.88 -17.29
C ASP A 91 -8.40 11.81 -16.38
N ILE A 92 -8.49 13.13 -16.55
CA ILE A 92 -7.89 14.14 -15.65
C ILE A 92 -8.45 14.01 -14.22
N LEU A 93 -9.77 13.92 -14.06
CA LEU A 93 -10.40 13.75 -12.75
C LEU A 93 -9.92 12.46 -12.07
N LYS A 94 -9.83 11.36 -12.83
CA LYS A 94 -9.34 10.06 -12.35
C LYS A 94 -7.87 10.13 -11.91
N LEU A 95 -7.01 10.78 -12.70
CA LEU A 95 -5.59 10.98 -12.40
C LEU A 95 -5.39 11.82 -11.12
N ASN A 96 -6.28 12.79 -10.89
CA ASN A 96 -6.26 13.64 -9.69
C ASN A 96 -7.09 13.05 -8.53
N HIS A 97 -7.59 11.81 -8.67
CA HIS A 97 -8.40 11.11 -7.67
C HIS A 97 -9.65 11.87 -7.21
N ILE A 98 -10.24 12.68 -8.09
CA ILE A 98 -11.48 13.42 -7.86
C ILE A 98 -12.67 12.50 -8.15
N GLU A 99 -13.49 12.24 -7.14
CA GLU A 99 -14.65 11.35 -7.21
C GLU A 99 -15.98 12.13 -7.30
N GLU A 100 -16.01 13.36 -6.81
CA GLU A 100 -17.21 14.18 -6.79
C GLU A 100 -16.92 15.58 -7.35
N VAL A 101 -17.81 16.05 -8.21
CA VAL A 101 -17.81 17.43 -8.70
C VAL A 101 -19.22 18.00 -8.65
N CYS A 102 -19.39 19.09 -7.91
CA CYS A 102 -20.67 19.81 -7.79
C CYS A 102 -20.54 21.25 -8.29
N VAL A 103 -21.66 21.83 -8.69
CA VAL A 103 -21.75 23.23 -9.09
C VAL A 103 -23.02 23.87 -8.60
N THR A 104 -22.91 25.16 -8.26
CA THR A 104 -24.06 26.04 -8.03
C THR A 104 -23.86 27.31 -8.84
N ILE A 105 -24.95 27.82 -9.41
CA ILE A 105 -24.93 28.99 -10.29
C ILE A 105 -25.98 29.96 -9.77
N SER A 106 -25.64 31.24 -9.73
CA SER A 106 -26.57 32.32 -9.41
C SER A 106 -26.28 33.51 -10.31
N HIS A 107 -27.27 34.35 -10.53
CA HIS A 107 -27.08 35.57 -11.30
C HIS A 107 -28.07 36.64 -10.85
N GLU A 108 -27.71 37.89 -11.10
CA GLU A 108 -28.63 39.01 -11.07
C GLU A 108 -28.62 39.72 -12.45
N LYS A 109 -29.03 40.98 -12.52
CA LYS A 109 -29.07 41.79 -13.75
C LYS A 109 -27.68 42.02 -14.37
N GLU A 110 -26.66 42.33 -13.58
CA GLU A 110 -25.32 42.71 -14.07
C GLU A 110 -24.29 41.59 -14.02
N TYR A 111 -24.37 40.70 -13.03
CA TYR A 111 -23.38 39.68 -12.75
C TYR A 111 -23.97 38.27 -12.74
N ALA A 112 -23.19 37.33 -13.25
CA ALA A 112 -23.36 35.91 -13.01
C ALA A 112 -22.20 35.42 -12.14
N ILE A 113 -22.49 34.46 -11.26
CA ILE A 113 -21.53 33.83 -10.37
C ILE A 113 -21.74 32.32 -10.39
N ALA A 114 -20.64 31.59 -10.31
CA ALA A 114 -20.69 30.16 -10.09
C ALA A 114 -19.65 29.72 -9.08
N TYR A 115 -20.01 28.67 -8.35
CA TYR A 115 -19.15 27.99 -7.40
C TYR A 115 -19.07 26.52 -7.77
N ALA A 116 -17.85 26.01 -7.91
CA ALA A 116 -17.55 24.62 -8.18
C ALA A 116 -16.86 24.00 -6.97
N TYR A 117 -17.25 22.77 -6.66
CA TYR A 117 -16.71 21.99 -5.56
C TYR A 117 -16.18 20.67 -6.11
N THR A 118 -14.95 20.31 -5.74
CA THR A 118 -14.34 19.02 -6.10
C THR A 118 -13.91 18.28 -4.83
N LYS A 119 -14.29 17.00 -4.76
CA LYS A 119 -13.92 16.11 -3.66
C LYS A 119 -13.05 14.98 -4.17
N THR A 120 -11.89 14.85 -3.57
CA THR A 120 -11.02 13.69 -3.70
C THR A 120 -11.64 12.49 -2.98
N GLY A 121 -11.31 11.27 -3.42
CA GLY A 121 -11.76 10.07 -2.74
C GLY A 121 -11.26 10.00 -1.30
N MET A 122 -12.10 9.54 -0.38
CA MET A 122 -11.79 9.54 1.06
C MET A 122 -10.47 8.81 1.38
N ASN A 123 -10.17 7.72 0.67
CA ASN A 123 -8.92 6.98 0.86
C ASN A 123 -7.70 7.71 0.31
N TYR A 124 -7.86 8.55 -0.71
CA TYR A 124 -6.77 9.39 -1.19
C TYR A 124 -6.47 10.51 -0.19
N ASP A 125 -7.49 11.12 0.41
CA ASP A 125 -7.31 12.11 1.47
C ASP A 125 -6.55 11.50 2.67
N LYS A 126 -6.94 10.28 3.10
CA LYS A 126 -6.22 9.53 4.14
C LYS A 126 -4.76 9.28 3.73
N PHE A 127 -4.52 8.88 2.48
CA PHE A 127 -3.17 8.65 1.96
C PHE A 127 -2.31 9.93 2.01
N LEU A 128 -2.86 11.08 1.61
CA LEU A 128 -2.16 12.37 1.65
C LEU A 128 -1.81 12.78 3.09
N VAL A 129 -2.75 12.64 4.02
CA VAL A 129 -2.53 12.92 5.44
C VAL A 129 -1.47 11.99 6.02
N ALA A 130 -1.60 10.68 5.81
CA ALA A 130 -0.66 9.70 6.34
C ALA A 130 0.75 9.85 5.75
N THR A 131 0.87 10.07 4.44
CA THR A 131 2.15 10.28 3.75
C THR A 131 2.82 11.59 4.17
N SER A 132 2.08 12.60 4.63
CA SER A 132 2.67 13.87 5.07
C SER A 132 3.67 13.70 6.22
N LYS A 133 3.50 12.67 7.07
CA LYS A 133 4.42 12.34 8.17
C LYS A 133 5.83 11.98 7.69
N SER A 134 5.98 11.48 6.46
CA SER A 134 7.27 11.05 5.91
C SER A 134 7.96 12.09 5.01
N LYS A 135 7.37 13.29 4.83
CA LYS A 135 7.97 14.36 4.02
C LYS A 135 9.09 15.09 4.77
N VAL A 136 10.24 14.42 4.90
CA VAL A 136 11.42 14.92 5.60
C VAL A 136 12.64 14.88 4.66
N ALA A 137 13.46 15.93 4.69
CA ALA A 137 14.71 16.01 3.93
C ALA A 137 15.86 15.34 4.69
N ASP A 138 15.82 14.01 4.78
CA ASP A 138 16.86 13.17 5.39
C ASP A 138 16.91 11.83 4.64
N ASP A 139 18.05 11.54 4.00
CA ASP A 139 18.24 10.33 3.19
C ASP A 139 18.28 9.04 4.02
N SER A 140 18.46 9.14 5.35
CA SER A 140 18.36 8.01 6.26
C SER A 140 16.91 7.69 6.66
N ILE A 141 15.96 8.56 6.33
CA ILE A 141 14.53 8.36 6.61
C ILE A 141 13.83 7.85 5.36
N ILE A 142 13.08 6.76 5.52
CA ILE A 142 12.26 6.21 4.44
C ILE A 142 11.10 7.18 4.17
N ASN A 143 11.15 7.85 3.02
CA ASN A 143 10.18 8.86 2.62
C ASN A 143 9.47 8.51 1.30
N PHE A 144 8.40 9.25 0.99
CA PHE A 144 7.61 9.04 -0.22
C PHE A 144 8.46 9.13 -1.50
N ASP A 145 9.38 10.09 -1.58
CA ASP A 145 10.19 10.31 -2.78
C ASP A 145 11.17 9.17 -3.04
N MET A 146 11.66 8.53 -1.98
CA MET A 146 12.49 7.33 -2.03
C MET A 146 11.69 6.13 -2.56
N VAL A 147 10.47 5.89 -2.05
CA VAL A 147 9.73 4.65 -2.33
C VAL A 147 8.86 4.69 -3.59
N LYS A 148 8.41 5.87 -4.04
CA LYS A 148 7.48 6.00 -5.19
C LYS A 148 8.01 5.41 -6.49
N ASN A 149 9.34 5.34 -6.63
CA ASN A 149 9.99 4.79 -7.82
C ASN A 149 10.45 3.34 -7.64
N ILE A 150 10.32 2.77 -6.43
CA ILE A 150 10.70 1.37 -6.16
C ILE A 150 9.64 0.42 -6.70
N LEU A 151 8.36 0.76 -6.55
CA LEU A 151 7.25 -0.09 -6.98
C LEU A 151 7.10 -0.04 -8.52
N PRO A 152 7.38 -1.13 -9.25
CA PRO A 152 7.28 -1.12 -10.70
C PRO A 152 5.82 -1.20 -11.15
N LYS A 153 5.52 -0.63 -12.31
CA LYS A 153 4.23 -0.84 -12.97
C LYS A 153 4.09 -2.31 -13.38
N ARG A 154 2.92 -2.89 -13.14
CA ARG A 154 2.58 -4.22 -13.66
C ARG A 154 2.57 -4.20 -15.18
N LYS A 155 3.22 -5.19 -15.80
CA LYS A 155 3.28 -5.33 -17.26
C LYS A 155 1.95 -5.90 -17.76
N GLU A 156 1.34 -5.28 -18.77
CA GLU A 156 0.08 -5.78 -19.36
C GLU A 156 0.22 -7.22 -19.88
N ASN A 157 1.30 -7.51 -20.60
CA ASN A 157 1.62 -8.84 -21.11
C ASN A 157 2.48 -9.63 -20.10
N SER A 158 1.87 -10.04 -18.99
CA SER A 158 2.53 -10.86 -17.95
C SER A 158 1.62 -11.97 -17.44
N HIS A 159 2.18 -12.88 -16.63
CA HIS A 159 1.42 -13.97 -16.01
C HIS A 159 1.72 -14.06 -14.51
N LYS A 160 0.96 -14.86 -13.77
CA LYS A 160 1.16 -15.08 -12.33
C LYS A 160 2.61 -15.37 -11.93
N GLY A 161 3.34 -16.21 -12.67
CA GLY A 161 4.76 -16.49 -12.39
C GLY A 161 5.72 -15.29 -12.55
N THR A 162 5.32 -14.20 -13.21
CA THR A 162 6.15 -12.99 -13.37
C THR A 162 6.30 -12.24 -12.05
N TYR A 163 5.35 -12.43 -11.12
CA TYR A 163 5.26 -11.70 -9.86
C TYR A 163 5.61 -12.59 -8.65
N GLY A 164 6.43 -13.62 -8.89
CA GLY A 164 6.96 -14.48 -7.85
C GLY A 164 6.02 -15.58 -7.36
N LYS A 165 6.65 -16.63 -6.86
CA LYS A 165 6.05 -17.75 -6.13
C LYS A 165 6.56 -17.71 -4.69
N LEU A 166 5.73 -17.21 -3.79
CA LEU A 166 6.01 -17.17 -2.37
C LEU A 166 5.59 -18.49 -1.72
N PHE A 167 6.52 -19.11 -1.00
CA PHE A 167 6.21 -20.21 -0.08
C PHE A 167 6.23 -19.72 1.36
N VAL A 168 5.14 -19.91 2.08
CA VAL A 168 5.01 -19.52 3.49
C VAL A 168 4.95 -20.78 4.33
N VAL A 169 5.84 -20.93 5.30
CA VAL A 169 5.79 -21.99 6.31
C VAL A 169 5.35 -21.34 7.62
N ALA A 170 4.08 -21.50 7.94
CA ALA A 170 3.42 -20.77 9.02
C ALA A 170 2.22 -21.54 9.59
N GLY A 171 1.84 -21.15 10.80
CA GLY A 171 0.63 -21.60 11.45
C GLY A 171 0.80 -22.88 12.27
N SER A 172 0.09 -22.91 13.39
CA SER A 172 -0.03 -24.04 14.30
C SER A 172 -1.38 -24.00 15.00
N LYS A 173 -1.70 -25.04 15.77
CA LYS A 173 -2.89 -25.06 16.62
C LYS A 173 -2.89 -23.84 17.54
N GLY A 174 -3.97 -23.06 17.51
CA GLY A 174 -4.11 -21.81 18.26
C GLY A 174 -3.48 -20.56 17.61
N LEU A 175 -2.68 -20.72 16.55
CA LEU A 175 -1.96 -19.63 15.87
C LEU A 175 -2.23 -19.58 14.35
N THR A 176 -3.36 -20.14 13.91
CA THR A 176 -3.76 -20.13 12.48
C THR A 176 -3.96 -18.72 11.92
N GLY A 177 -4.32 -17.76 12.77
CA GLY A 177 -4.48 -16.35 12.39
C GLY A 177 -3.20 -15.71 11.86
N ALA A 178 -2.03 -16.07 12.40
CA ALA A 178 -0.74 -15.54 11.95
C ALA A 178 -0.46 -15.91 10.48
N ALA A 179 -0.63 -17.20 10.16
CA ALA A 179 -0.50 -17.72 8.79
C ALA A 179 -1.51 -17.08 7.82
N ARG A 180 -2.74 -16.81 8.28
CA ARG A 180 -3.76 -16.13 7.49
C ARG A 180 -3.32 -14.70 7.15
N LEU A 181 -2.89 -13.93 8.15
CA LEU A 181 -2.51 -12.53 8.00
C LEU A 181 -1.31 -12.34 7.07
N CYS A 182 -0.24 -13.12 7.23
CA CYS A 182 0.93 -12.98 6.36
C CYS A 182 0.62 -13.38 4.91
N CYS A 183 -0.17 -14.43 4.68
CA CYS A 183 -0.54 -14.86 3.33
C CYS A 183 -1.46 -13.85 2.63
N GLU A 184 -2.48 -13.33 3.32
CA GLU A 184 -3.37 -12.30 2.77
C GLU A 184 -2.62 -11.01 2.46
N ALA A 185 -1.74 -10.57 3.36
CA ALA A 185 -0.89 -9.40 3.14
C ALA A 185 -0.02 -9.57 1.90
N ALA A 186 0.59 -10.74 1.72
CA ALA A 186 1.41 -11.02 0.55
C ALA A 186 0.61 -11.00 -0.77
N LEU A 187 -0.61 -11.55 -0.78
CA LEU A 187 -1.49 -11.47 -1.94
C LEU A 187 -1.88 -10.01 -2.26
N LYS A 188 -2.23 -9.21 -1.24
CA LYS A 188 -2.56 -7.79 -1.42
C LYS A 188 -1.38 -6.95 -1.91
N CYS A 189 -0.15 -7.40 -1.64
CA CYS A 189 1.07 -6.81 -2.17
C CYS A 189 1.44 -7.22 -3.60
N GLY A 190 0.62 -8.07 -4.23
CA GLY A 190 0.74 -8.37 -5.66
C GLY A 190 1.53 -9.64 -6.00
N SER A 191 1.87 -10.46 -4.99
CA SER A 191 2.44 -11.80 -5.21
C SER A 191 1.65 -12.57 -6.25
N GLY A 192 2.36 -13.17 -7.21
CA GLY A 192 1.75 -13.92 -8.29
C GLY A 192 1.13 -15.23 -7.85
N LEU A 193 1.84 -15.96 -6.99
CA LEU A 193 1.38 -17.18 -6.34
C LEU A 193 1.84 -17.17 -4.89
N VAL A 194 0.94 -17.52 -3.97
CA VAL A 194 1.24 -17.75 -2.55
C VAL A 194 0.84 -19.17 -2.21
N THR A 195 1.78 -19.95 -1.69
CA THR A 195 1.52 -21.30 -1.16
C THR A 195 1.81 -21.33 0.34
N LEU A 196 0.85 -21.77 1.14
CA LEU A 196 1.00 -21.96 2.58
C LEU A 196 1.32 -23.44 2.90
N GLY A 197 2.55 -23.70 3.34
CA GLY A 197 2.94 -24.91 4.05
C GLY A 197 2.41 -24.88 5.48
N CYS A 198 1.34 -25.63 5.74
CA CYS A 198 0.66 -25.66 7.03
C CYS A 198 0.53 -27.08 7.59
N PRO A 199 0.31 -27.24 8.92
CA PRO A 199 0.00 -28.53 9.51
C PRO A 199 -1.18 -29.22 8.80
N SER A 200 -0.99 -30.47 8.39
CA SER A 200 -1.99 -31.24 7.63
C SER A 200 -3.32 -31.37 8.37
N SER A 201 -3.28 -31.51 9.70
CA SER A 201 -4.46 -31.56 10.57
C SER A 201 -5.28 -30.27 10.60
N LEU A 202 -4.70 -29.14 10.16
CA LEU A 202 -5.35 -27.82 10.11
C LEU A 202 -5.71 -27.38 8.69
N ASN A 203 -5.39 -28.17 7.67
CA ASN A 203 -5.55 -27.79 6.26
C ASN A 203 -6.97 -27.29 5.92
N ASN A 204 -7.99 -28.01 6.37
CA ASN A 204 -9.40 -27.64 6.10
C ASN A 204 -9.77 -26.26 6.65
N ILE A 205 -9.17 -25.83 7.78
CA ILE A 205 -9.39 -24.49 8.34
C ILE A 205 -8.84 -23.43 7.39
N PHE A 206 -7.65 -23.68 6.83
CA PHE A 206 -7.02 -22.77 5.90
C PHE A 206 -7.74 -22.71 4.56
N GLU A 207 -8.18 -23.84 4.01
CA GLU A 207 -8.96 -23.87 2.74
C GLU A 207 -10.30 -23.14 2.85
N ILE A 208 -10.89 -23.06 4.06
CA ILE A 208 -12.10 -22.26 4.31
C ILE A 208 -11.76 -20.76 4.39
N CYS A 209 -10.69 -20.40 5.09
CA CYS A 209 -10.37 -19.00 5.37
C CYS A 209 -9.59 -18.30 4.26
N LEU A 210 -8.80 -19.03 3.47
CA LEU A 210 -7.91 -18.50 2.44
C LEU A 210 -8.37 -19.00 1.06
N LYS A 211 -9.11 -18.16 0.33
CA LYS A 211 -9.74 -18.58 -0.93
C LYS A 211 -8.74 -18.65 -2.10
N GLU A 212 -7.77 -17.74 -2.13
CA GLU A 212 -6.81 -17.62 -3.22
C GLU A 212 -5.45 -18.24 -2.92
N VAL A 213 -5.10 -18.42 -1.64
CA VAL A 213 -3.83 -19.02 -1.22
C VAL A 213 -3.92 -20.53 -1.41
N MET A 214 -2.94 -21.12 -2.09
CA MET A 214 -2.84 -22.57 -2.19
C MET A 214 -2.32 -23.14 -0.87
N THR A 215 -2.97 -24.16 -0.32
CA THR A 215 -2.43 -24.89 0.82
C THR A 215 -1.49 -26.01 0.35
N TYR A 216 -0.51 -26.31 1.18
CA TYR A 216 0.42 -27.41 0.98
C TYR A 216 0.55 -28.16 2.32
N PRO A 217 -0.26 -29.21 2.54
CA PRO A 217 -0.29 -29.94 3.80
C PRO A 217 1.06 -30.58 4.15
N LEU A 218 1.62 -30.19 5.28
CA LEU A 218 2.86 -30.70 5.84
C LEU A 218 2.59 -31.60 7.05
N ASP A 219 3.45 -32.60 7.24
CA ASP A 219 3.34 -33.56 8.35
C ASP A 219 3.42 -32.84 9.71
N ASP A 220 2.49 -33.16 10.60
CA ASP A 220 2.32 -32.50 11.88
C ASP A 220 1.96 -33.47 13.01
N GLU A 221 2.24 -33.05 14.24
CA GLU A 221 1.83 -33.73 15.46
C GLU A 221 1.00 -32.75 16.31
N ASN A 222 -0.29 -33.06 16.48
CA ASN A 222 -1.27 -32.24 17.22
C ASN A 222 -1.42 -30.79 16.72
N GLY A 223 -1.30 -30.57 15.40
CA GLY A 223 -1.42 -29.24 14.78
C GLY A 223 -0.15 -28.41 14.87
N VAL A 224 1.01 -29.03 15.10
CA VAL A 224 2.34 -28.38 15.06
C VAL A 224 3.22 -29.16 14.09
N LEU A 225 3.94 -28.47 13.19
CA LEU A 225 4.77 -29.13 12.19
C LEU A 225 5.81 -30.06 12.84
N SER A 226 5.99 -31.22 12.21
CA SER A 226 7.00 -32.20 12.59
C SER A 226 8.19 -32.15 11.64
N LYS A 227 9.38 -32.51 12.11
CA LYS A 227 10.60 -32.66 11.28
C LYS A 227 10.42 -33.58 10.06
N LYS A 228 9.43 -34.48 10.09
CA LYS A 228 9.06 -35.37 8.98
C LYS A 228 8.68 -34.62 7.69
N CYS A 229 8.36 -33.33 7.77
CA CYS A 229 8.03 -32.53 6.58
C CYS A 229 9.26 -31.95 5.83
N GLU A 230 10.49 -32.28 6.24
CA GLU A 230 11.74 -31.80 5.61
C GLU A 230 11.77 -32.00 4.09
N ASP A 231 11.45 -33.21 3.60
CA ASP A 231 11.50 -33.52 2.17
C ASP A 231 10.48 -32.69 1.38
N LYS A 232 9.24 -32.61 1.88
CA LYS A 232 8.16 -31.82 1.26
C LYS A 232 8.49 -30.32 1.22
N ILE A 233 9.08 -29.79 2.30
CA ILE A 233 9.55 -28.40 2.34
C ILE A 233 10.65 -28.21 1.28
N SER A 234 11.62 -29.11 1.20
CA SER A 234 12.73 -29.06 0.24
C SER A 234 12.23 -29.09 -1.21
N ASP A 235 11.29 -29.97 -1.53
CA ASP A 235 10.63 -30.03 -2.84
C ASP A 235 9.95 -28.70 -3.20
N LYS A 236 9.29 -28.08 -2.22
CA LYS A 236 8.59 -26.82 -2.44
C LYS A 236 9.55 -25.64 -2.59
N LEU A 237 10.66 -25.61 -1.85
CA LEU A 237 11.72 -24.61 -1.99
C LEU A 237 12.28 -24.59 -3.42
N ASN A 238 12.48 -25.76 -4.04
CA ASN A 238 12.99 -25.87 -5.42
C ASN A 238 12.09 -25.24 -6.50
N THR A 239 10.82 -24.98 -6.19
CA THR A 239 9.84 -24.43 -7.13
C THR A 239 9.35 -23.03 -6.78
N SER A 240 9.90 -22.45 -5.71
CA SER A 240 9.52 -21.16 -5.16
C SER A 240 10.63 -20.13 -5.37
N ASP A 241 10.28 -18.84 -5.37
CA ASP A 241 11.24 -17.75 -5.59
C ASP A 241 11.67 -17.11 -4.25
N VAL A 242 10.85 -17.25 -3.21
CA VAL A 242 11.08 -16.70 -1.87
C VAL A 242 10.36 -17.55 -0.82
N VAL A 243 10.93 -17.64 0.38
CA VAL A 243 10.31 -18.33 1.52
C VAL A 243 10.16 -17.41 2.74
N LEU A 244 8.97 -17.44 3.35
CA LEU A 244 8.70 -16.85 4.66
C LEU A 244 8.53 -17.97 5.69
N PHE A 245 9.25 -17.91 6.80
CA PHE A 245 9.21 -18.90 7.87
C PHE A 245 9.00 -18.25 9.23
N GLY A 246 8.05 -18.76 10.02
CA GLY A 246 8.01 -18.50 11.46
C GLY A 246 6.75 -17.86 12.03
N CYS A 247 5.85 -17.33 11.21
CA CYS A 247 4.56 -16.79 11.68
C CYS A 247 3.71 -17.90 12.33
N GLY A 248 3.66 -17.92 13.65
CA GLY A 248 2.80 -18.83 14.42
C GLY A 248 3.16 -20.32 14.30
N LEU A 249 4.44 -20.69 14.31
CA LEU A 249 4.89 -22.08 14.18
C LEU A 249 5.04 -22.83 15.52
N SER A 250 4.91 -22.15 16.66
CA SER A 250 5.37 -22.63 17.96
C SER A 250 6.91 -22.77 18.04
N LYS A 251 7.44 -23.13 19.22
CA LYS A 251 8.87 -22.98 19.57
C LYS A 251 9.55 -24.31 19.95
N ASN A 252 9.16 -25.41 19.30
CA ASN A 252 9.68 -26.75 19.58
C ASN A 252 10.99 -27.05 18.80
N ASP A 253 11.61 -28.20 19.10
CA ASP A 253 12.87 -28.61 18.46
C ASP A 253 12.69 -29.03 16.99
N ASP A 254 11.50 -29.48 16.60
CA ASP A 254 11.19 -29.82 15.21
C ASP A 254 11.19 -28.56 14.32
N ILE A 255 10.61 -27.45 14.77
CA ILE A 255 10.67 -26.15 14.06
C ILE A 255 12.12 -25.65 13.97
N LYS A 256 12.90 -25.79 15.05
CA LYS A 256 14.33 -25.44 15.05
C LYS A 256 15.12 -26.26 14.03
N TYR A 257 14.85 -27.56 13.94
CA TYR A 257 15.46 -28.47 12.97
C TYR A 257 15.10 -28.06 11.54
N LEU A 258 13.81 -27.86 11.26
CA LEU A 258 13.31 -27.47 9.94
C LEU A 258 13.92 -26.14 9.48
N LEU A 259 14.01 -25.13 10.36
CA LEU A 259 14.66 -23.86 10.02
C LEU A 259 16.14 -24.05 9.67
N GLY A 260 16.86 -24.85 10.47
CA GLY A 260 18.27 -25.18 10.17
C GLY A 260 18.41 -25.80 8.78
N LYS A 261 17.53 -26.74 8.43
CA LYS A 261 17.51 -27.36 7.10
C LYS A 261 17.21 -26.38 5.97
N ILE A 262 16.23 -25.49 6.15
CA ILE A 262 15.93 -24.45 5.16
C ILE A 262 17.13 -23.53 4.96
N ILE A 263 17.83 -23.14 6.05
CA ILE A 263 19.00 -22.26 5.96
C ILE A 263 20.17 -22.96 5.25
N GLU A 264 20.37 -24.25 5.51
CA GLU A 264 21.44 -25.07 4.91
C GLU A 264 21.20 -25.39 3.43
N SER A 265 19.95 -25.65 3.02
CA SER A 265 19.63 -26.19 1.69
C SER A 265 19.09 -25.16 0.69
N SER A 266 18.52 -24.04 1.16
CA SER A 266 17.90 -23.04 0.31
C SER A 266 18.93 -22.13 -0.38
N ASN A 267 18.69 -21.82 -1.66
CA ASN A 267 19.40 -20.76 -2.38
C ASN A 267 18.52 -19.54 -2.67
N ILE A 268 17.25 -19.58 -2.24
CA ILE A 268 16.27 -18.50 -2.45
C ILE A 268 16.19 -17.59 -1.21
N PRO A 269 15.84 -16.30 -1.39
CA PRO A 269 15.54 -15.38 -0.30
C PRO A 269 14.70 -15.99 0.82
N LEU A 270 15.13 -15.77 2.06
CA LEU A 270 14.47 -16.28 3.27
C LEU A 270 14.13 -15.15 4.24
N ILE A 271 12.87 -15.07 4.63
CA ILE A 271 12.39 -14.16 5.68
C ILE A 271 12.10 -15.01 6.91
N ILE A 272 12.64 -14.61 8.05
CA ILE A 272 12.44 -15.29 9.34
C ILE A 272 11.78 -14.29 10.30
N ASP A 273 10.57 -14.60 10.74
CA ASP A 273 9.81 -13.79 11.70
C ASP A 273 9.38 -14.60 12.92
N ALA A 274 8.97 -13.92 13.99
CA ALA A 274 8.26 -14.48 15.13
C ALA A 274 8.88 -15.76 15.72
N ASP A 275 8.20 -16.90 15.65
CA ASP A 275 8.68 -18.16 16.20
C ASP A 275 9.95 -18.67 15.50
N GLY A 276 10.11 -18.36 14.21
CA GLY A 276 11.34 -18.60 13.47
C GLY A 276 12.53 -17.89 14.11
N ILE A 277 12.37 -16.64 14.52
CA ILE A 277 13.39 -15.88 15.23
C ILE A 277 13.67 -16.49 16.61
N ASN A 278 12.62 -16.89 17.32
CA ASN A 278 12.76 -17.48 18.65
C ASN A 278 13.51 -18.82 18.63
N VAL A 279 13.32 -19.66 17.61
CA VAL A 279 14.11 -20.89 17.45
C VAL A 279 15.51 -20.61 16.91
N LEU A 280 15.68 -19.60 16.05
CA LEU A 280 16.97 -19.17 15.53
C LEU A 280 17.89 -18.67 16.65
N ALA A 281 17.36 -17.95 17.63
CA ALA A 281 18.11 -17.50 18.80
C ALA A 281 18.75 -18.67 19.58
N LYS A 282 18.15 -19.88 19.54
CA LYS A 282 18.70 -21.08 20.16
C LYS A 282 19.76 -21.79 19.31
N ASN A 283 19.96 -21.37 18.06
CA ASN A 283 20.89 -21.98 17.12
C ASN A 283 21.48 -20.95 16.14
N ILE A 284 21.97 -19.82 16.66
CA ILE A 284 22.36 -18.67 15.83
C ILE A 284 23.48 -18.96 14.82
N ASN A 285 24.32 -19.95 15.11
CA ASN A 285 25.47 -20.31 14.29
C ASN A 285 25.10 -20.83 12.89
N VAL A 286 23.85 -21.24 12.66
CA VAL A 286 23.38 -21.63 11.31
C VAL A 286 23.47 -20.48 10.31
N LEU A 287 23.45 -19.23 10.78
CA LEU A 287 23.62 -18.06 9.90
C LEU A 287 25.06 -17.89 9.38
N MET A 288 26.07 -18.55 9.96
CA MET A 288 27.46 -18.32 9.53
C MET A 288 27.77 -18.85 8.12
N ASN A 289 26.98 -19.80 7.62
CA ASN A 289 27.26 -20.52 6.38
C ASN A 289 26.12 -20.44 5.35
N HIS A 290 25.19 -19.51 5.51
CA HIS A 290 24.10 -19.34 4.56
C HIS A 290 24.62 -18.82 3.21
N ARG A 291 23.92 -19.14 2.11
CA ARG A 291 24.29 -18.73 0.74
C ARG A 291 23.29 -17.75 0.12
N GLN A 292 22.07 -17.79 0.62
CA GLN A 292 20.93 -16.98 0.25
C GLN A 292 20.94 -15.64 1.01
N GLN A 293 20.13 -14.69 0.56
CA GLN A 293 19.87 -13.47 1.31
C GLN A 293 18.82 -13.73 2.39
N ILE A 294 19.07 -13.29 3.63
CA ILE A 294 18.19 -13.51 4.78
C ILE A 294 17.69 -12.18 5.33
N VAL A 295 16.38 -12.08 5.57
CA VAL A 295 15.75 -10.98 6.32
C VAL A 295 15.27 -11.50 7.66
N LEU A 296 15.63 -10.82 8.73
CA LEU A 296 15.09 -11.04 10.07
C LEU A 296 14.22 -9.83 10.46
N THR A 297 13.04 -10.08 11.02
CA THR A 297 12.11 -9.02 11.41
C THR A 297 11.84 -8.96 12.92
N PRO A 298 12.84 -8.97 13.82
CA PRO A 298 12.60 -9.06 15.26
C PRO A 298 11.98 -7.78 15.83
N HIS A 299 11.11 -7.94 16.83
CA HIS A 299 10.89 -6.87 17.80
C HIS A 299 12.02 -6.82 18.84
N MET A 300 12.06 -5.79 19.69
CA MET A 300 13.19 -5.59 20.62
C MET A 300 13.48 -6.80 21.54
N ALA A 301 12.44 -7.41 22.13
CA ALA A 301 12.63 -8.62 22.96
C ALA A 301 13.05 -9.88 22.17
N GLU A 302 12.71 -10.02 20.89
CA GLU A 302 13.23 -11.08 20.02
C GLU A 302 14.69 -10.83 19.67
N PHE A 303 15.04 -9.57 19.39
CA PHE A 303 16.41 -9.17 19.12
C PHE A 303 17.32 -9.39 20.34
N ALA A 304 16.84 -9.08 21.55
CA ALA A 304 17.57 -9.36 22.78
C ALA A 304 17.92 -10.85 22.95
N ARG A 305 17.00 -11.75 22.57
CA ARG A 305 17.26 -13.21 22.55
C ARG A 305 18.28 -13.59 21.47
N LEU A 306 18.21 -12.98 20.28
CA LEU A 306 19.16 -13.26 19.19
C LEU A 306 20.60 -12.90 19.55
N VAL A 307 20.80 -11.80 20.28
CA VAL A 307 22.14 -11.34 20.71
C VAL A 307 22.57 -11.90 22.06
N ASP A 308 21.70 -12.66 22.73
CA ASP A 308 21.89 -13.22 24.08
C ASP A 308 22.30 -12.15 25.11
N LYS A 309 21.52 -11.07 25.17
CA LYS A 309 21.74 -9.96 26.13
C LYS A 309 20.43 -9.55 26.81
N ASP A 310 20.59 -8.95 27.98
CA ASP A 310 19.47 -8.36 28.71
C ASP A 310 18.75 -7.27 27.89
N ILE A 311 17.43 -7.21 28.02
CA ILE A 311 16.60 -6.30 27.23
C ILE A 311 16.90 -4.82 27.52
N ASP A 312 17.23 -4.46 28.75
CA ASP A 312 17.55 -3.07 29.12
C ASP A 312 18.87 -2.64 28.50
N PHE A 313 19.87 -3.54 28.49
CA PHE A 313 21.13 -3.29 27.78
C PHE A 313 20.91 -3.12 26.28
N VAL A 314 20.05 -3.94 25.68
CA VAL A 314 19.73 -3.89 24.25
C VAL A 314 18.98 -2.61 23.90
N LEU A 315 18.03 -2.17 24.72
CA LEU A 315 17.32 -0.90 24.51
C LEU A 315 18.28 0.30 24.43
N GLN A 316 19.29 0.33 25.30
CA GLN A 316 20.29 1.41 25.35
C GLN A 316 21.32 1.36 24.21
N ASN A 317 21.54 0.19 23.60
CA ASN A 317 22.61 -0.04 22.61
C ASN A 317 22.11 -0.58 21.27
N SER A 318 20.80 -0.50 21.02
CA SER A 318 20.10 -1.21 19.94
C SER A 318 20.71 -0.97 18.56
N ASP A 319 20.96 0.30 18.18
CA ASP A 319 21.52 0.63 16.86
C ASP A 319 22.90 0.03 16.61
N LYS A 320 23.77 0.10 17.63
CA LYS A 320 25.13 -0.46 17.52
C LYS A 320 25.07 -1.97 17.39
N LEU A 321 24.33 -2.63 18.29
CA LEU A 321 24.19 -4.08 18.30
C LEU A 321 23.54 -4.60 17.01
N ALA A 322 22.51 -3.92 16.52
CA ALA A 322 21.79 -4.29 15.31
C ALA A 322 22.67 -4.16 14.06
N ARG A 323 23.47 -3.08 13.95
CA ARG A 323 24.44 -2.92 12.87
C ARG A 323 25.52 -4.00 12.92
N GLU A 324 26.13 -4.22 14.09
CA GLU A 324 27.15 -5.27 14.28
C GLU A 324 26.59 -6.66 13.96
N PHE A 325 25.35 -6.93 14.35
CA PHE A 325 24.68 -8.20 14.08
C PHE A 325 24.43 -8.40 12.58
N ALA A 326 23.86 -7.40 11.90
CA ALA A 326 23.59 -7.44 10.45
C ALA A 326 24.87 -7.67 9.64
N GLN A 327 25.96 -6.98 10.00
CA GLN A 327 27.27 -7.14 9.36
C GLN A 327 27.91 -8.49 9.67
N LYS A 328 27.92 -8.92 10.95
CA LYS A 328 28.54 -10.17 11.38
C LYS A 328 27.94 -11.39 10.68
N TYR A 329 26.62 -11.42 10.58
CA TYR A 329 25.90 -12.55 10.00
C TYR A 329 25.53 -12.32 8.53
N ASN A 330 25.90 -11.19 7.92
CA ASN A 330 25.55 -10.83 6.55
C ASN A 330 24.03 -10.92 6.25
N VAL A 331 23.22 -10.42 7.18
CA VAL A 331 21.75 -10.45 7.11
C VAL A 331 21.14 -9.06 7.08
N TYR A 332 19.93 -8.96 6.55
CA TYR A 332 19.11 -7.76 6.60
C TYR A 332 18.26 -7.81 7.86
N LEU A 333 18.32 -6.78 8.70
CA LEU A 333 17.65 -6.77 10.00
C LEU A 333 16.63 -5.64 10.07
N VAL A 334 15.35 -5.99 10.16
CA VAL A 334 14.24 -5.05 10.37
C VAL A 334 13.88 -5.05 11.86
N LEU A 335 14.47 -4.13 12.62
CA LEU A 335 14.24 -4.02 14.05
C LEU A 335 12.95 -3.23 14.30
N LYS A 336 11.87 -3.96 14.63
CA LYS A 336 10.53 -3.42 14.86
C LYS A 336 10.49 -2.61 16.16
N SER A 337 10.07 -1.35 16.06
CA SER A 337 9.79 -0.46 17.19
C SER A 337 8.80 0.62 16.76
N HIS A 338 8.51 1.63 17.59
CA HIS A 338 7.71 2.79 17.15
C HIS A 338 8.31 3.46 15.89
N ASN A 339 9.65 3.51 15.81
CA ASN A 339 10.37 3.92 14.61
C ASN A 339 11.21 2.73 14.13
N THR A 340 10.61 1.86 13.31
CA THR A 340 11.30 0.68 12.76
C THR A 340 12.57 1.10 12.02
N LYS A 341 13.67 0.37 12.24
CA LYS A 341 14.94 0.58 11.54
C LYS A 341 15.32 -0.65 10.73
N VAL A 342 15.80 -0.43 9.51
CA VAL A 342 16.30 -1.45 8.60
C VAL A 342 17.81 -1.33 8.55
N PHE A 343 18.52 -2.32 9.04
CA PHE A 343 19.98 -2.41 9.00
C PHE A 343 20.39 -3.35 7.86
N LEU A 344 21.22 -2.84 6.97
CA LEU A 344 21.74 -3.60 5.84
C LEU A 344 23.10 -4.24 6.19
N PRO A 345 23.49 -5.33 5.51
CA PRO A 345 24.80 -5.96 5.70
C PRO A 345 26.00 -5.06 5.42
N ASP A 346 25.83 -4.00 4.62
CA ASP A 346 26.88 -3.03 4.31
C ASP A 346 27.08 -1.98 5.43
N GLY A 347 26.22 -1.98 6.46
CA GLY A 347 26.23 -1.03 7.57
C GLY A 347 25.28 0.16 7.41
N SER A 348 24.65 0.32 6.25
CA SER A 348 23.61 1.33 6.00
C SER A 348 22.40 1.09 6.89
N VAL A 349 21.75 2.18 7.30
CA VAL A 349 20.57 2.14 8.19
C VAL A 349 19.50 3.07 7.66
N TYR A 350 18.28 2.55 7.52
CA TYR A 350 17.11 3.32 7.14
C TYR A 350 16.09 3.32 8.26
N LYS A 351 15.53 4.47 8.58
CA LYS A 351 14.54 4.67 9.64
C LYS A 351 13.17 4.94 9.03
N ASN A 352 12.18 4.16 9.45
CA ASN A 352 10.78 4.47 9.17
C ASN A 352 10.19 5.30 10.33
N ILE A 353 9.56 6.41 9.99
CA ILE A 353 8.85 7.30 10.93
C ILE A 353 7.33 7.24 10.77
N LEU A 354 6.84 6.41 9.85
CA LEU A 354 5.41 6.12 9.70
C LEU A 354 4.95 5.06 10.69
N GLY A 355 3.65 5.06 10.94
CA GLY A 355 2.98 4.15 11.86
C GLY A 355 2.41 4.89 13.07
N ASN A 356 1.65 4.16 13.87
CA ASN A 356 0.92 4.70 15.01
C ASN A 356 0.79 3.66 16.13
N SER A 357 0.27 4.08 17.28
CA SER A 357 0.22 3.24 18.47
C SER A 357 -0.75 2.06 18.35
N GLY A 358 -1.76 2.16 17.47
CA GLY A 358 -2.71 1.08 17.19
C GLY A 358 -2.07 -0.17 16.59
N MET A 359 -0.84 -0.04 16.06
CA MET A 359 -0.07 -1.19 15.55
C MET A 359 0.47 -2.09 16.67
N ALA A 360 0.40 -1.65 17.94
CA ALA A 360 0.83 -2.41 19.12
C ALA A 360 -0.20 -3.50 19.50
N THR A 361 -0.58 -4.32 18.54
CA THR A 361 -1.49 -5.47 18.69
C THR A 361 -0.92 -6.71 18.02
N GLY A 362 -1.32 -7.89 18.48
CA GLY A 362 -0.85 -9.16 17.93
C GLY A 362 -1.23 -9.31 16.45
N GLY A 363 -0.28 -9.73 15.61
CA GLY A 363 -0.51 -10.00 14.19
C GLY A 363 -0.01 -8.93 13.22
N THR A 364 0.33 -7.72 13.69
CA THR A 364 0.89 -6.67 12.80
C THR A 364 2.26 -7.05 12.24
N GLY A 365 3.08 -7.76 13.04
CA GLY A 365 4.34 -8.34 12.58
C GLY A 365 4.17 -9.35 11.44
N ASP A 366 3.15 -10.22 11.51
CA ASP A 366 2.86 -11.21 10.48
C ASP A 366 2.47 -10.54 9.15
N VAL A 367 1.68 -9.45 9.23
CA VAL A 367 1.34 -8.62 8.06
C VAL A 367 2.62 -8.04 7.44
N LEU A 368 3.50 -7.43 8.23
CA LEU A 368 4.78 -6.90 7.74
C LEU A 368 5.64 -7.98 7.05
N ALA A 369 5.75 -9.16 7.66
CA ALA A 369 6.54 -10.25 7.11
C ALA A 369 5.99 -10.71 5.75
N GLY A 370 4.66 -10.83 5.62
CA GLY A 370 3.98 -11.13 4.35
C GLY A 370 4.21 -10.06 3.27
N ILE A 371 4.16 -8.78 3.64
CA ILE A 371 4.42 -7.66 2.74
C ILE A 371 5.86 -7.73 2.20
N ILE A 372 6.86 -7.86 3.08
CA ILE A 372 8.28 -7.92 2.67
C ILE A 372 8.52 -9.14 1.78
N ALA A 373 8.01 -10.31 2.16
CA ALA A 373 8.16 -11.53 1.38
C ALA A 373 7.54 -11.41 -0.02
N SER A 374 6.42 -10.70 -0.14
CA SER A 374 5.79 -10.43 -1.44
C SER A 374 6.69 -9.61 -2.37
N PHE A 375 7.26 -8.51 -1.89
CA PHE A 375 8.11 -7.66 -2.71
C PHE A 375 9.41 -8.35 -3.11
N LEU A 376 10.00 -9.15 -2.21
CA LEU A 376 11.18 -9.95 -2.53
C LEU A 376 10.90 -10.97 -3.65
N GLY A 377 9.73 -11.61 -3.66
CA GLY A 377 9.34 -12.52 -4.73
C GLY A 377 9.10 -11.84 -6.08
N GLN A 378 8.89 -10.52 -6.11
CA GLN A 378 8.61 -9.76 -7.33
C GLN A 378 9.87 -9.29 -8.07
N ASN A 379 11.06 -9.79 -7.69
CA ASN A 379 12.36 -9.48 -8.30
C ASN A 379 12.71 -7.98 -8.26
N LEU A 380 12.31 -7.28 -7.20
CA LEU A 380 12.83 -5.95 -6.91
C LEU A 380 14.24 -6.06 -6.32
N ASP A 381 14.96 -4.94 -6.29
CA ASP A 381 16.18 -4.86 -5.49
C ASP A 381 15.90 -5.26 -4.03
N PHE A 382 16.81 -6.01 -3.43
CA PHE A 382 16.57 -6.67 -2.14
C PHE A 382 16.38 -5.67 -1.00
N ALA A 383 17.27 -4.66 -0.90
CA ALA A 383 17.17 -3.62 0.11
C ALA A 383 15.90 -2.78 -0.11
N ASN A 384 15.64 -2.40 -1.36
CA ASN A 384 14.46 -1.64 -1.74
C ASN A 384 13.15 -2.38 -1.45
N SER A 385 13.11 -3.72 -1.59
CA SER A 385 11.95 -4.55 -1.24
C SER A 385 11.59 -4.43 0.25
N ILE A 386 12.61 -4.44 1.11
CA ILE A 386 12.44 -4.36 2.56
C ILE A 386 12.00 -2.94 2.96
N ILE A 387 12.68 -1.93 2.40
CA ILE A 387 12.35 -0.51 2.63
C ILE A 387 10.90 -0.22 2.21
N LEU A 388 10.51 -0.65 1.01
CA LEU A 388 9.14 -0.53 0.51
C LEU A 388 8.16 -1.27 1.41
N GLY A 389 8.50 -2.50 1.84
CA GLY A 389 7.61 -3.29 2.69
C GLY A 389 7.33 -2.65 4.05
N VAL A 390 8.37 -2.14 4.72
CA VAL A 390 8.24 -1.40 5.98
C VAL A 390 7.41 -0.13 5.80
N TYR A 391 7.63 0.60 4.71
CA TYR A 391 6.88 1.82 4.40
C TYR A 391 5.40 1.55 4.14
N VAL A 392 5.09 0.59 3.26
CA VAL A 392 3.71 0.22 2.89
C VAL A 392 2.93 -0.26 4.10
N HIS A 393 3.55 -1.08 4.96
CA HIS A 393 2.94 -1.59 6.18
C HIS A 393 2.51 -0.44 7.12
N SER A 394 3.44 0.45 7.46
CA SER A 394 3.16 1.57 8.35
C SER A 394 2.21 2.60 7.74
N LEU A 395 2.32 2.86 6.44
CA LEU A 395 1.42 3.78 5.76
C LEU A 395 -0.02 3.24 5.71
N ALA A 396 -0.19 1.93 5.47
CA ALA A 396 -1.49 1.28 5.51
C ALA A 396 -2.11 1.36 6.92
N ALA A 397 -1.31 1.19 7.96
CA ALA A 397 -1.75 1.34 9.34
C ALA A 397 -2.16 2.78 9.68
N ASP A 398 -1.41 3.77 9.19
CA ASP A 398 -1.77 5.19 9.38
C ASP A 398 -3.06 5.56 8.63
N MET A 399 -3.25 5.04 7.42
CA MET A 399 -4.52 5.21 6.70
C MET A 399 -5.68 4.55 7.43
N ALA A 400 -5.50 3.33 7.93
CA ALA A 400 -6.52 2.62 8.68
C ALA A 400 -6.87 3.32 10.01
N ALA A 401 -5.88 3.89 10.71
CA ALA A 401 -6.10 4.67 11.93
C ALA A 401 -6.91 5.96 11.68
N LEU A 402 -6.80 6.57 10.49
CA LEU A 402 -7.67 7.70 10.12
C LEU A 402 -9.13 7.29 9.86
N GLU A 403 -9.40 6.00 9.65
CA GLU A 403 -10.75 5.47 9.48
C GLU A 403 -11.35 4.95 10.79
N TYR A 404 -10.60 4.12 11.51
CA TYR A 404 -11.10 3.40 12.69
C TYR A 404 -10.60 3.98 14.02
N GLY A 405 -9.62 4.89 14.00
CA GLY A 405 -8.89 5.31 15.18
C GLY A 405 -7.81 4.30 15.59
N GLU A 406 -6.81 4.77 16.35
CA GLU A 406 -5.69 3.92 16.80
C GLU A 406 -6.15 2.84 17.80
N TYR A 407 -7.17 3.12 18.61
CA TYR A 407 -7.59 2.25 19.72
C TYR A 407 -8.19 0.92 19.25
N SER A 408 -8.91 0.93 18.13
CA SER A 408 -9.58 -0.26 17.57
C SER A 408 -8.88 -0.81 16.33
N LEU A 409 -7.68 -0.32 16.01
CA LEU A 409 -6.95 -0.77 14.83
C LEU A 409 -6.58 -2.25 14.96
N ALA A 410 -7.03 -3.07 14.01
CA ALA A 410 -6.67 -4.47 13.90
C ALA A 410 -5.72 -4.73 12.72
N PRO A 411 -4.91 -5.82 12.74
CA PRO A 411 -4.03 -6.16 11.62
C PRO A 411 -4.78 -6.39 10.30
N THR A 412 -6.02 -6.86 10.34
CA THR A 412 -6.88 -6.99 9.16
C THR A 412 -7.20 -5.65 8.51
N ASP A 413 -7.29 -4.58 9.29
CA ASP A 413 -7.53 -3.24 8.76
C ASP A 413 -6.31 -2.76 7.99
N ILE A 414 -5.10 -3.07 8.49
CA ILE A 414 -3.84 -2.83 7.77
C ILE A 414 -3.85 -3.59 6.44
N VAL A 415 -4.17 -4.89 6.45
CA VAL A 415 -4.26 -5.72 5.22
C VAL A 415 -5.24 -5.12 4.21
N ASN A 416 -6.40 -4.67 4.67
CA ASN A 416 -7.43 -4.05 3.82
C ASN A 416 -6.98 -2.71 3.22
N HIS A 417 -6.04 -2.00 3.87
CA HIS A 417 -5.52 -0.71 3.41
C HIS A 417 -4.32 -0.81 2.47
N ILE A 418 -3.63 -1.96 2.40
CA ILE A 418 -2.47 -2.18 1.49
C ILE A 418 -2.83 -1.82 0.05
N ALA A 419 -3.98 -2.27 -0.46
CA ALA A 419 -4.36 -2.06 -1.86
C ALA A 419 -4.49 -0.57 -2.22
N TYR A 420 -4.97 0.26 -1.28
CA TYR A 420 -5.06 1.71 -1.49
C TYR A 420 -3.68 2.35 -1.48
N VAL A 421 -2.81 1.97 -0.55
CA VAL A 421 -1.43 2.45 -0.52
C VAL A 421 -0.73 2.19 -1.86
N LEU A 422 -0.80 0.96 -2.37
CA LEU A 422 -0.14 0.58 -3.62
C LEU A 422 -0.73 1.32 -4.82
N LYS A 423 -2.07 1.43 -4.89
CA LYS A 423 -2.76 2.23 -5.92
C LYS A 423 -2.23 3.67 -5.98
N TYR A 424 -2.01 4.30 -4.83
CA TYR A 424 -1.59 5.71 -4.75
C TYR A 424 -0.06 5.90 -4.81
N LEU A 425 0.73 4.86 -4.55
CA LEU A 425 2.17 4.85 -4.83
C LEU A 425 2.48 4.68 -6.33
N GLY A 426 1.51 4.27 -7.14
CA GLY A 426 1.64 4.12 -8.60
C GLY A 426 1.68 2.68 -9.11
N GLY A 427 1.25 1.72 -8.28
CA GLY A 427 1.16 0.29 -8.60
C GLY A 427 -0.11 -0.13 -9.34
#